data_AF-A0A3M1HN80-F1
#
_entry.id   AF-A0A3M1HN80-F1
#
_cell.length_a   1.000
_cell.length_b   1.000
_cell.length_c   1.000
_cell.angle_alpha   90.00
_cell.angle_beta   90.00
_cell.angle_gamma   90.00
#
_symmetry.space_group_name_H-M   'P 1'
#
loop_
_entity.id
_entity.type
_entity.pdbx_description
1 polymer ?
#
loop_
_entity_poly.entity_id
_entity_poly.type
_entity_poly.pdbx_seq_one_letter_code
_entity_poly.pdbx_strand_id
1 'polypeptide(L)'
;MFANRSFLRPREFGELAREEAECLARYVEKEEGEQVVSRGRALCQKGLGPEVLLRLEQTAREYLIDTVGDVWLKPLLKRVGCYYDLLLQGFITAREYTILREQEQIRSAVQRSLERFTLQIEAAAAVGQAAISLLDLEELLATSIQLIRSRFD
;
A
#
# COMPACT_ATOMS: atom_id res chain seq x y z
N MET A 1 -5.63 -7.06 4.35
CA MET A 1 -6.90 -6.42 3.97
C MET A 1 -6.49 -5.22 3.13
N PHE A 2 -6.70 -5.25 1.81
CA PHE A 2 -6.34 -4.13 0.92
C PHE A 2 -7.06 -2.87 1.41
N ALA A 3 -6.38 -1.72 1.40
CA ALA A 3 -7.00 -0.45 1.77
C ALA A 3 -8.24 -0.23 0.92
N ASN A 4 -9.41 -0.35 1.54
CA ASN A 4 -10.71 -0.13 0.90
C ASN A 4 -10.78 1.36 0.59
N ARG A 5 -10.41 1.76 -0.63
CA ARG A 5 -10.50 3.15 -1.06
C ARG A 5 -11.98 3.50 -1.09
N SER A 6 -12.40 4.33 -0.15
CA SER A 6 -13.76 4.85 -0.13
C SER A 6 -13.99 5.59 -1.43
N PHE A 7 -14.89 5.08 -2.28
CA PHE A 7 -15.32 5.83 -3.44
C PHE A 7 -16.08 7.07 -2.94
N LEU A 8 -15.52 8.25 -3.16
CA LEU A 8 -16.19 9.50 -2.83
C LEU A 8 -17.52 9.56 -3.57
N ARG A 9 -18.58 9.84 -2.82
CA ARG A 9 -19.93 10.01 -3.37
C ARG A 9 -20.01 11.36 -4.08
N PRO A 10 -20.82 11.50 -5.16
CA PRO A 10 -21.01 12.76 -5.87
C PRO A 10 -21.31 13.98 -4.97
N ARG A 11 -22.00 13.78 -3.83
CA ARG A 11 -22.32 14.83 -2.86
C ARG A 11 -21.11 15.31 -2.04
N GLU A 12 -20.13 14.45 -1.81
CA GLU A 12 -18.93 14.73 -1.00
C GLU A 12 -17.93 15.61 -1.76
N PHE A 13 -18.02 15.69 -3.09
CA PHE A 13 -17.15 16.55 -3.89
C PHE A 13 -17.40 18.04 -3.66
N GLY A 14 -18.65 18.46 -3.43
CA GLY A 14 -18.96 19.86 -3.17
C GLY A 14 -18.40 20.32 -1.81
N GLU A 15 -18.47 19.46 -0.81
CA GLU A 15 -17.88 19.70 0.51
C GLU A 15 -16.35 19.71 0.42
N LEU A 16 -15.76 18.75 -0.30
CA LEU A 16 -14.33 18.70 -0.52
C LEU A 16 -13.81 19.97 -1.22
N ALA A 17 -14.49 20.41 -2.30
CA ALA A 17 -14.10 21.62 -3.02
C ALA A 17 -14.20 22.87 -2.13
N ARG A 18 -15.23 22.96 -1.29
CA ARG A 18 -15.37 24.06 -0.31
C ARG A 18 -14.23 24.03 0.71
N GLU A 19 -13.94 22.87 1.29
CA GLU A 19 -12.84 22.71 2.24
C GLU A 19 -11.50 23.12 1.61
N GLU A 20 -11.23 22.70 0.37
CA GLU A 20 -10.00 23.08 -0.35
C GLU A 20 -9.93 24.58 -0.62
N ALA A 21 -11.04 25.20 -1.04
CA ALA A 21 -11.07 26.65 -1.25
C ALA A 21 -10.82 27.43 0.06
N GLU A 22 -11.39 26.97 1.18
CA GLU A 22 -11.15 27.56 2.51
C GLU A 22 -9.68 27.39 2.94
N CYS A 23 -9.09 26.20 2.75
CA CYS A 23 -7.69 25.95 3.05
C CYS A 23 -6.76 26.83 2.20
N LEU A 24 -7.04 26.95 0.91
CA LEU A 24 -6.29 27.81 0.00
C LEU A 24 -6.38 29.28 0.43
N ALA A 25 -7.58 29.78 0.73
CA ALA A 25 -7.78 31.15 1.20
C ALA A 25 -7.00 31.43 2.49
N ARG A 26 -7.08 30.52 3.48
CA ARG A 26 -6.31 30.64 4.74
C ARG A 26 -4.81 30.62 4.50
N TYR A 27 -4.31 29.81 3.57
CA TYR A 27 -2.89 29.80 3.23
C TYR A 27 -2.45 31.11 2.57
N VAL A 28 -3.25 31.67 1.68
CA VAL A 28 -2.95 32.97 1.06
C VAL A 28 -2.86 34.08 2.11
N GLU A 29 -3.62 34.00 3.21
CA GLU A 29 -3.59 34.96 4.32
C GLU A 29 -2.40 34.75 5.28
N LYS A 30 -2.13 33.50 5.68
CA LYS A 30 -1.25 33.19 6.82
C LYS A 30 0.06 32.48 6.45
N GLU A 31 0.15 31.91 5.24
CA GLU A 31 1.29 31.14 4.72
C GLU A 31 1.73 29.96 5.63
N GLU A 32 0.80 29.36 6.37
CA GLU A 32 1.05 28.24 7.29
C GLU A 32 1.24 26.91 6.53
N GLY A 33 2.46 26.67 6.02
CA GLY A 33 2.75 25.53 5.15
C GLY A 33 2.55 24.14 5.77
N GLU A 34 2.77 23.98 7.08
CA GLU A 34 2.60 22.67 7.75
C GLU A 34 1.15 22.17 7.69
N GLN A 35 0.17 23.07 7.79
CA GLN A 35 -1.25 22.71 7.69
C GLN A 35 -1.59 22.22 6.28
N VAL A 36 -0.98 22.81 5.25
CA VAL A 36 -1.16 22.39 3.85
C VAL A 36 -0.58 21.00 3.63
N VAL A 37 0.63 20.73 4.16
CA VAL A 37 1.23 19.39 4.11
C VAL A 37 0.34 18.37 4.83
N SER A 38 -0.18 18.70 6.02
CA SER A 38 -1.11 17.85 6.77
C SER A 38 -2.39 17.58 5.98
N ARG A 39 -2.94 18.60 5.32
CA ARG A 39 -4.10 18.48 4.44
C ARG A 39 -3.84 17.52 3.28
N GLY A 40 -2.68 17.62 2.63
CA GLY A 40 -2.26 16.71 1.56
C GLY A 40 -2.26 15.24 2.01
N ARG A 41 -1.77 14.97 3.23
CA ARG A 41 -1.82 13.62 3.83
C ARG A 41 -3.26 13.14 4.04
N ALA A 42 -4.14 14.01 4.54
CA ALA A 42 -5.55 13.67 4.75
C ALA A 42 -6.28 13.35 3.44
N LEU A 43 -5.99 14.08 2.35
CA LEU A 43 -6.55 13.80 1.03
C LEU A 43 -6.10 12.43 0.49
N CYS A 44 -4.84 12.06 0.69
CA CYS A 44 -4.35 10.71 0.36
C CYS A 44 -5.11 9.63 1.15
N GLN A 45 -5.37 9.85 2.45
CA GLN A 45 -6.09 8.90 3.29
C GLN A 45 -7.57 8.75 2.90
N LYS A 46 -8.18 9.82 2.35
CA LYS A 46 -9.53 9.76 1.75
C LYS A 46 -9.58 8.93 0.46
N GLY A 47 -8.44 8.46 -0.06
CA GLY A 47 -8.38 7.58 -1.23
C GLY A 47 -8.40 8.31 -2.57
N LEU A 48 -8.20 9.63 -2.57
CA LEU A 48 -8.11 10.45 -3.77
C LEU A 48 -6.89 10.07 -4.62
N GLY A 49 -7.03 10.20 -5.94
CA GLY A 49 -5.91 10.11 -6.88
C GLY A 49 -5.14 11.43 -7.00
N PRO A 50 -3.85 11.40 -7.36
CA PRO A 50 -3.06 12.61 -7.59
C PRO A 50 -3.64 13.50 -8.71
N GLU A 51 -4.36 12.91 -9.66
CA GLU A 51 -5.01 13.62 -10.77
C GLU A 51 -6.05 14.63 -10.26
N VAL A 52 -6.68 14.37 -9.11
CA VAL A 52 -7.63 15.29 -8.50
C VAL A 52 -6.92 16.55 -8.01
N LEU A 53 -5.72 16.42 -7.42
CA LEU A 53 -4.94 17.57 -6.96
C LEU A 53 -4.51 18.46 -8.14
N LEU A 54 -4.04 17.84 -9.22
CA LEU A 54 -3.65 18.55 -10.43
C LEU A 54 -4.83 19.30 -11.06
N ARG A 55 -6.01 18.67 -11.08
CA ARG A 55 -7.23 19.31 -11.60
C ARG A 55 -7.69 20.45 -10.71
N LEU A 56 -7.61 20.31 -9.38
CA LEU A 56 -7.92 21.39 -8.43
C LEU A 56 -6.99 22.59 -8.64
N GLU A 57 -5.68 22.35 -8.83
CA GLU A 57 -4.73 23.41 -9.14
C GLU A 57 -5.09 24.13 -10.43
N GLN A 58 -5.34 23.38 -11.50
CA GLN A 58 -5.71 23.95 -12.79
C GLN A 58 -6.98 24.79 -12.68
N THR A 59 -8.04 24.27 -12.06
CA THR A 59 -9.30 24.99 -11.88
C THR A 59 -9.14 26.24 -11.01
N ALA A 60 -8.31 26.18 -9.96
CA ALA A 60 -8.02 27.35 -9.15
C ALA A 60 -7.28 28.43 -9.95
N ARG A 61 -6.29 28.04 -10.77
CA ARG A 61 -5.56 28.99 -11.64
C ARG A 61 -6.48 29.64 -12.67
N GLU A 62 -7.30 28.85 -13.37
CA GLU A 62 -8.28 29.34 -14.35
C GLU A 62 -9.24 30.34 -13.70
N TYR A 63 -9.81 29.99 -12.55
CA TYR A 63 -10.68 30.89 -11.80
C TYR A 63 -10.00 32.22 -11.46
N LEU A 64 -8.74 32.20 -11.01
CA LEU A 64 -8.03 33.43 -10.68
C LEU A 64 -7.73 34.30 -11.90
N ILE A 65 -7.40 33.69 -13.05
CA ILE A 65 -7.19 34.41 -14.31
C ILE A 65 -8.47 35.13 -14.72
N ASP A 66 -9.63 34.50 -14.55
CA ASP A 66 -10.91 35.06 -14.97
C ASP A 66 -11.46 36.13 -13.99
N THR A 67 -11.04 36.11 -12.73
CA THR A 67 -11.68 36.91 -11.66
C THR A 67 -10.79 37.97 -11.02
N VAL A 68 -9.46 37.83 -11.11
CA VAL A 68 -8.52 38.72 -10.43
C VAL A 68 -7.91 39.71 -11.40
N GLY A 69 -7.94 41.00 -11.05
CA GLY A 69 -7.33 42.05 -11.86
C GLY A 69 -5.81 41.91 -11.96
N ASP A 70 -5.24 42.43 -13.06
CA ASP A 70 -3.84 42.27 -13.46
C ASP A 70 -2.80 42.56 -12.37
N VAL A 71 -3.09 43.53 -11.50
CA VAL A 71 -2.19 43.95 -10.41
C VAL A 71 -1.92 42.80 -9.42
N TRP A 72 -2.93 41.99 -9.11
CA TRP A 72 -2.86 40.94 -8.10
C TRP A 72 -2.69 39.54 -8.69
N LEU A 73 -2.93 39.38 -9.99
CA LEU A 73 -2.93 38.07 -10.65
C LEU A 73 -1.61 37.33 -10.47
N LYS A 74 -0.47 37.96 -10.82
CA LYS A 74 0.84 37.29 -10.78
C LYS A 74 1.28 36.92 -9.34
N PRO A 75 1.21 37.81 -8.34
CA PRO A 75 1.51 37.45 -6.95
C PRO A 75 0.62 36.31 -6.42
N LEU A 76 -0.68 36.36 -6.74
CA LEU A 76 -1.62 35.37 -6.25
C LEU A 76 -1.42 34.00 -6.90
N LEU A 77 -1.22 33.94 -8.22
CA LEU A 77 -0.88 32.70 -8.92
C LEU A 77 0.40 32.05 -8.35
N LYS A 78 1.40 32.85 -7.97
CA LYS A 78 2.60 32.34 -7.30
C LYS A 78 2.26 31.71 -5.94
N ARG A 79 1.44 32.37 -5.11
CA ARG A 79 1.01 31.83 -3.82
C ARG A 79 0.19 30.55 -3.97
N VAL A 80 -0.72 30.52 -4.94
CA VAL A 80 -1.51 29.32 -5.24
C VAL A 80 -0.59 28.16 -5.69
N GLY A 81 0.41 28.44 -6.52
CA GLY A 81 1.41 27.43 -6.88
C GLY A 81 2.12 26.85 -5.64
N CYS A 82 2.61 27.71 -4.75
CA CYS A 82 3.26 27.27 -3.51
C CYS A 82 2.33 26.44 -2.60
N TYR A 83 1.03 26.77 -2.54
CA TYR A 83 0.04 25.96 -1.84
C TYR A 83 -0.02 24.53 -2.40
N TYR A 84 -0.19 24.41 -3.73
CA TYR A 84 -0.34 23.10 -4.36
C TYR A 84 0.94 22.28 -4.34
N ASP A 85 2.12 22.90 -4.36
CA ASP A 85 3.40 22.22 -4.15
C ASP A 85 3.47 21.56 -2.76
N LEU A 86 3.11 22.30 -1.70
CA LEU A 86 3.08 21.79 -0.32
C LEU A 86 2.02 20.71 -0.14
N LEU A 87 0.86 20.90 -0.75
CA LEU A 87 -0.25 19.95 -0.70
C LEU A 87 0.16 18.63 -1.36
N LEU A 88 0.78 18.70 -2.54
CA LEU A 88 1.27 17.56 -3.29
C LEU A 88 2.40 16.85 -2.54
N GLN A 89 3.32 17.59 -1.91
CA GLN A 89 4.36 17.01 -1.05
C GLN A 89 3.74 16.15 0.06
N GLY A 90 2.78 16.71 0.81
CA GLY A 90 2.08 15.99 1.87
C GLY A 90 1.38 14.73 1.36
N PHE A 91 0.71 14.85 0.21
CA PHE A 91 0.02 13.74 -0.43
C PHE A 91 0.98 12.61 -0.84
N ILE A 92 2.07 12.92 -1.56
CA ILE A 92 3.05 11.94 -2.03
C ILE A 92 3.71 11.23 -0.86
N THR A 93 4.13 11.96 0.18
CA THR A 93 4.74 11.34 1.37
C THR A 93 3.79 10.36 2.06
N ALA A 94 2.51 10.72 2.22
CA ALA A 94 1.52 9.79 2.78
C ALA A 94 1.28 8.57 1.88
N ARG A 95 1.31 8.78 0.56
CA ARG A 95 1.11 7.73 -0.43
C ARG A 95 2.25 6.72 -0.40
N GLU A 96 3.50 7.18 -0.42
CA GLU A 96 4.70 6.35 -0.33
C GLU A 96 4.73 5.54 0.95
N TYR A 97 4.42 6.18 2.09
CA TYR A 97 4.32 5.49 3.38
C TYR A 97 3.30 4.34 3.33
N THR A 98 2.12 4.60 2.73
CA THR A 98 1.07 3.59 2.59
C THR A 98 1.53 2.43 1.70
N ILE A 99 2.15 2.73 0.56
CA ILE A 99 2.67 1.72 -0.37
C ILE A 99 3.73 0.84 0.30
N LEU A 100 4.70 1.44 0.99
CA LEU A 100 5.75 0.69 1.68
C LEU A 100 5.18 -0.20 2.78
N ARG A 101 4.21 0.30 3.55
CA ARG A 101 3.52 -0.47 4.57
C ARG A 101 2.76 -1.67 3.99
N GLU A 102 2.07 -1.48 2.87
CA GLU A 102 1.36 -2.56 2.17
C GLU A 102 2.34 -3.60 1.60
N GLN A 103 3.45 -3.16 1.01
CA GLN A 103 4.51 -4.05 0.52
C GLN A 103 5.10 -4.90 1.65
N GLU A 104 5.37 -4.31 2.82
CA GLU A 104 5.88 -5.04 3.97
C GLU A 104 4.91 -6.12 4.46
N GLN A 105 3.62 -5.78 4.53
CA GLN A 105 2.58 -6.72 4.93
C GLN A 105 2.48 -7.91 3.96
N ILE A 106 2.54 -7.64 2.65
CA ILE A 106 2.55 -8.67 1.62
C ILE A 106 3.80 -9.55 1.77
N ARG A 107 4.98 -8.94 1.91
CA ARG A 107 6.25 -9.66 2.08
C ARG A 107 6.19 -10.61 3.28
N SER A 108 5.76 -10.11 4.43
CA SER A 108 5.64 -10.92 5.66
C SER A 108 4.58 -12.02 5.53
N ALA A 109 3.51 -11.81 4.77
CA ALA A 109 2.49 -12.83 4.53
C ALA A 109 3.02 -13.95 3.61
N VAL A 110 3.77 -13.58 2.56
CA VAL A 110 4.40 -14.52 1.64
C VAL A 110 5.46 -15.36 2.36
N GLN A 111 6.32 -14.74 3.18
CA GLN A 111 7.33 -15.46 3.98
C GLN A 111 6.70 -16.52 4.88
N ARG A 112 5.65 -16.15 5.64
CA ARG A 112 4.90 -17.10 6.48
C ARG A 112 4.20 -18.20 5.69
N SER A 113 3.86 -17.95 4.43
CA SER A 113 3.30 -19.00 3.56
C SER A 113 4.38 -19.96 3.08
N LEU A 114 5.55 -19.42 2.69
CA LEU A 114 6.69 -20.22 2.24
C LEU A 114 7.21 -21.12 3.36
N GLU A 115 7.39 -20.59 4.58
CA GLU A 115 7.81 -21.38 5.75
C GLU A 115 6.87 -22.58 6.00
N ARG A 116 5.55 -22.35 5.90
CA ARG A 116 4.56 -23.42 6.05
C ARG A 116 4.65 -24.46 4.93
N PHE A 117 4.87 -24.04 3.68
CA PHE A 117 5.05 -24.98 2.57
C PHE A 117 6.34 -25.78 2.70
N THR A 118 7.43 -25.16 3.15
CA THR A 118 8.69 -25.86 3.42
C THR A 118 8.50 -26.96 4.46
N LEU A 119 7.86 -26.67 5.59
CA LEU A 119 7.55 -27.67 6.62
C LEU A 119 6.67 -28.81 6.08
N GLN A 120 5.70 -28.50 5.22
CA GLN A 120 4.86 -29.52 4.58
C GLN A 120 5.64 -30.42 3.63
N ILE A 121 6.57 -29.86 2.85
CA ILE A 121 7.44 -30.62 1.95
C ILE A 121 8.39 -31.52 2.75
N GLU A 122 9.01 -31.00 3.82
CA GLU A 122 9.87 -31.77 4.72
C GLU A 122 9.11 -32.94 5.36
N ALA A 123 7.89 -32.69 5.85
CA ALA A 123 7.02 -33.73 6.39
C ALA A 123 6.64 -34.79 5.33
N ALA A 124 6.28 -34.36 4.12
CA ALA A 124 5.96 -35.27 3.03
C ALA A 124 7.16 -36.13 2.61
N ALA A 125 8.37 -35.55 2.57
CA ALA A 125 9.60 -36.26 2.29
C ALA A 125 9.92 -37.29 3.38
N ALA A 126 9.77 -36.92 4.67
CA ALA A 126 9.97 -37.83 5.79
C ALA A 126 8.97 -39.00 5.76
N VAL A 127 7.69 -38.73 5.46
CA VAL A 127 6.68 -39.78 5.28
C VAL A 127 7.01 -40.70 4.10
N GLY A 128 7.43 -40.14 2.97
CA GLY A 128 7.86 -40.91 1.81
C GLY A 128 9.05 -41.83 2.12
N GLN A 129 10.06 -41.31 2.84
CA GLN A 129 11.21 -42.10 3.26
C GLN A 129 10.82 -43.22 4.23
N ALA A 130 9.95 -42.94 5.20
CA ALA A 130 9.43 -43.95 6.12
C ALA A 130 8.62 -45.04 5.38
N ALA A 131 7.80 -44.65 4.40
CA ALA A 131 7.05 -45.60 3.58
C ALA A 131 7.97 -46.49 2.74
N ILE A 132 9.03 -45.95 2.14
CA ILE A 132 10.04 -46.74 1.41
C ILE A 132 10.74 -47.71 2.36
N SER A 133 11.17 -47.26 3.54
CA SER A 133 11.82 -48.13 4.53
C SER A 133 10.91 -49.24 5.05
N LEU A 134 9.60 -49.01 5.15
CA LEU A 134 8.62 -50.05 5.51
C LEU A 134 8.37 -51.02 4.35
N LEU A 135 8.40 -50.54 3.11
CA LEU A 135 8.25 -51.34 1.90
C LEU A 135 9.50 -52.16 1.55
N ASP A 136 10.65 -51.87 2.16
CA ASP A 136 11.85 -52.72 2.14
C ASP A 136 11.68 -54.02 2.97
N LEU A 137 10.44 -54.48 3.06
CA LEU A 137 9.98 -55.72 3.69
C LEU A 137 10.66 -56.95 3.06
N GLU A 138 11.13 -56.85 1.82
CA GLU A 138 11.82 -57.90 1.09
C GLU A 138 13.21 -58.19 1.70
N GLU A 139 13.96 -57.15 2.08
CA GLU A 139 15.23 -57.29 2.80
C GLU A 139 15.00 -57.81 4.23
N LEU A 140 13.94 -57.35 4.89
CA LEU A 140 13.53 -57.79 6.22
C LEU A 140 13.12 -59.29 6.24
N LEU A 141 12.38 -59.75 5.22
CA LEU A 141 12.00 -61.14 5.04
C LEU A 141 13.20 -62.02 4.67
N ALA A 142 14.06 -61.56 3.74
CA ALA A 142 15.27 -62.29 3.37
C ALA A 142 16.19 -62.51 4.59
N THR A 143 16.38 -61.47 5.39
CA THR A 143 17.19 -61.52 6.63
C THR A 143 16.54 -62.42 7.68
N SER A 144 15.21 -62.36 7.85
CA SER A 144 14.49 -63.21 8.79
C SER A 144 14.54 -64.69 8.40
N ILE A 145 14.42 -65.00 7.11
CA ILE A 145 14.56 -66.37 6.59
C ILE A 145 15.99 -66.89 6.81
N GLN A 146 17.01 -66.05 6.60
CA GLN A 146 18.40 -66.41 6.91
C GLN A 146 18.63 -66.67 8.40
N LEU A 147 18.08 -65.82 9.29
CA LEU A 147 18.20 -65.98 10.74
C LEU A 147 17.45 -67.20 11.28
N ILE A 148 16.34 -67.58 10.65
CA ILE A 148 15.62 -68.82 10.98
C ILE A 148 16.45 -70.01 10.50
N ARG A 149 16.95 -70.01 9.26
CA ARG A 149 17.77 -71.10 8.72
C ARG A 149 19.03 -71.35 9.55
N SER A 150 19.78 -70.31 9.93
CA SER A 150 21.00 -70.43 10.72
C SER A 150 20.82 -70.95 12.15
N ARG A 151 19.57 -71.09 12.60
CA ARG A 151 19.23 -71.60 13.94
C ARG A 151 18.65 -73.01 13.92
N PHE A 152 18.31 -73.52 12.74
CA PHE A 152 17.77 -74.86 12.52
C PHE A 152 18.71 -75.77 11.70
N ASP A 153 19.81 -75.22 11.16
CA ASP A 153 21.03 -75.96 10.79
C ASP A 153 22.00 -76.02 11.99
#